data_AF-A0AA41Q0L5-F1
#
_entry.id   AF-A0AA41Q0L5-F1
#
_cell.length_a   1.000
_cell.length_b   1.000
_cell.length_c   1.000
_cell.angle_alpha   90.00
_cell.angle_beta   90.00
_cell.angle_gamma   90.00
#
_symmetry.space_group_name_H-M   'P 1'
#
loop_
_entity.id
_entity.type
_entity.pdbx_description
1 polymer ?
#
loop_
_entity_poly.entity_id
_entity_poly.type
_entity_poly.pdbx_seq_one_letter_code
_entity_poly.pdbx_strand_id
1 'polypeptide(L)'
;MLMGHPVLLRNLLDQYEALSSLNAAEGSPAARRRYADVVYNLCIATGTRELHAALAIARRRFPAPRADGHRSPDSGPPLTA
;
A
#
# COMPACT_ATOMS: atom_id res chain seq x y z
N MET A 1 0.33 25.69 1.21
CA MET A 1 1.27 24.55 1.21
C MET A 1 0.69 23.49 2.13
N LEU A 2 -0.01 22.49 1.57
CA LEU A 2 -0.65 21.42 2.35
C LEU A 2 0.47 20.49 2.86
N MET A 3 1.14 20.89 3.93
CA MET A 3 1.90 19.97 4.78
C MET A 3 0.89 18.97 5.30
N GLY A 4 0.72 17.88 4.53
CA GLY A 4 -0.29 16.86 4.75
C GLY A 4 -0.24 16.43 6.20
N HIS A 5 -1.35 16.68 6.90
CA HIS A 5 -1.49 16.34 8.31
C HIS A 5 -0.98 14.90 8.51
N PRO A 6 -0.01 14.65 9.42
CA PRO A 6 0.69 13.37 9.47
C PRO A 6 -0.27 12.18 9.67
N VAL A 7 -1.40 12.41 10.33
CA VAL A 7 -2.49 11.43 10.47
C VAL A 7 -3.13 11.07 9.12
N LEU A 8 -3.34 12.04 8.23
CA LEU A 8 -3.87 11.79 6.88
C LEU A 8 -2.92 10.93 6.05
N LEU A 9 -1.62 11.25 6.07
CA LEU A 9 -0.62 10.49 5.32
C LEU A 9 -0.52 9.05 5.84
N ARG A 10 -0.59 8.84 7.15
CA ARG A 10 -0.63 7.50 7.75
C ARG A 10 -1.89 6.73 7.34
N ASN A 11 -3.06 7.38 7.35
CA ASN A 11 -4.33 6.77 6.93
C ASN A 11 -4.34 6.39 5.43
N LEU A 12 -3.71 7.20 4.58
CA LEU A 12 -3.56 6.89 3.16
C LEU A 12 -2.63 5.69 2.92
N LEU A 13 -1.53 5.62 3.67
CA LEU A 13 -0.60 4.48 3.60
C LEU A 13 -1.26 3.17 4.06
N ASP A 14 -2.02 3.20 5.15
CA ASP A 14 -2.75 2.04 5.67
C ASP A 14 -3.81 1.51 4.68
N GLN A 15 -4.62 2.42 4.13
CA GLN A 15 -5.60 2.09 3.09
C GLN A 15 -4.94 1.51 1.83
N TYR A 16 -3.78 2.06 1.43
CA TYR A 16 -3.01 1.53 0.31
C TYR A 16 -2.57 0.08 0.57
N GLU A 17 -1.99 -0.20 1.73
CA GLU A 17 -1.49 -1.53 2.08
C GLU A 17 -2.63 -2.55 2.19
N ALA A 18 -3.77 -2.16 2.77
CA ALA A 18 -4.97 -2.99 2.83
C ALA A 18 -5.53 -3.31 1.44
N LEU A 19 -5.70 -2.29 0.58
CA LEU A 19 -6.21 -2.47 -0.78
C LEU A 19 -5.23 -3.26 -1.66
N SER A 20 -3.93 -3.03 -1.51
CA SER A 20 -2.90 -3.78 -2.24
C SER A 20 -2.87 -5.25 -1.82
N SER A 21 -3.03 -5.56 -0.52
CA SER A 21 -3.08 -6.94 -0.03
C SER A 21 -4.30 -7.71 -0.55
N LEU A 22 -5.40 -7.01 -0.81
CA LEU A 22 -6.62 -7.57 -1.39
C LEU A 22 -6.61 -7.65 -2.93
N ASN A 23 -5.49 -7.35 -3.59
CA ASN A 23 -5.40 -7.23 -5.05
C ASN A 23 -6.49 -6.29 -5.64
N ALA A 24 -6.82 -5.20 -4.94
CA ALA A 24 -7.90 -4.29 -5.32
C ALA A 24 -7.70 -3.65 -6.71
N ALA A 25 -6.46 -3.55 -7.18
CA ALA A 25 -6.10 -3.09 -8.53
C ALA A 25 -6.66 -3.99 -9.64
N GLU A 26 -6.87 -5.28 -9.36
CA GLU A 26 -7.44 -6.25 -10.30
C GLU A 26 -8.87 -6.67 -9.93
N GLY A 27 -9.35 -6.26 -8.75
CA GLY A 27 -10.71 -6.55 -8.27
C GLY A 27 -11.83 -5.77 -8.98
N SER A 28 -12.96 -5.63 -8.29
CA SER A 28 -14.15 -4.90 -8.77
C SER A 28 -13.82 -3.47 -9.23
N PRO A 29 -14.56 -2.91 -10.21
CA PRO A 29 -14.38 -1.51 -10.63
C PRO A 29 -14.46 -0.51 -9.48
N ALA A 30 -15.23 -0.79 -8.42
CA ALA A 30 -15.27 0.03 -7.21
C ALA A 30 -13.95 -0.05 -6.42
N ALA A 31 -13.37 -1.25 -6.30
CA ALA A 31 -12.09 -1.46 -5.61
C ALA A 31 -10.93 -0.80 -6.38
N ARG A 32 -10.93 -0.91 -7.72
CA ARG A 32 -9.95 -0.25 -8.59
C ARG A 32 -10.00 1.27 -8.47
N ARG A 33 -11.21 1.86 -8.45
CA ARG A 33 -11.37 3.30 -8.23
C ARG A 33 -10.83 3.73 -6.87
N ARG A 34 -11.20 3.03 -5.79
CA ARG A 34 -10.67 3.32 -4.45
C ARG A 34 -9.15 3.23 -4.39
N TYR A 35 -8.56 2.23 -5.04
CA TYR A 35 -7.10 2.10 -5.14
C TYR A 35 -6.50 3.31 -5.88
N ALA A 36 -7.06 3.72 -7.02
CA ALA A 36 -6.59 4.87 -7.78
C ALA A 36 -6.70 6.19 -7.00
N ASP A 37 -7.80 6.41 -6.28
CA ASP A 37 -8.01 7.58 -5.40
C ASP A 37 -6.95 7.65 -4.30
N VAL A 38 -6.66 6.52 -3.65
CA VAL A 38 -5.63 6.44 -2.60
C VAL A 38 -4.24 6.75 -3.18
N VAL A 39 -3.90 6.18 -4.33
CA VAL A 39 -2.63 6.44 -5.03
C VAL A 39 -2.49 7.92 -5.37
N TYR A 40 -3.53 8.52 -5.96
CA TYR A 40 -3.55 9.94 -6.30
C TYR A 40 -3.33 10.82 -5.08
N ASN A 41 -4.05 10.56 -3.99
CA ASN A 41 -3.91 11.32 -2.75
C ASN A 41 -2.54 11.12 -2.09
N LEU A 42 -1.95 9.93 -2.17
CA LEU A 42 -0.59 9.69 -1.69
C LEU A 42 0.39 10.61 -2.43
N CYS A 43 0.34 10.59 -3.76
CA CYS A 43 1.19 11.43 -4.62
C CYS A 43 1.06 12.92 -4.29
N ILE A 44 -0.17 13.44 -4.14
CA ILE A 44 -0.40 14.84 -3.78
C ILE A 44 0.13 15.14 -2.35
N ALA A 45 -0.13 14.27 -1.38
CA ALA A 45 0.27 14.47 0.02
C ALA A 45 1.79 14.39 0.22
N THR A 46 2.51 13.63 -0.62
CA THR A 46 3.97 13.54 -0.61
C THR A 46 4.64 14.53 -1.56
N GLY A 47 3.89 15.22 -2.40
CA GLY A 47 4.42 16.13 -3.42
C GLY A 47 5.17 15.39 -4.54
N THR A 48 4.78 14.16 -4.86
CA THR A 48 5.38 13.33 -5.90
C THR A 48 4.38 13.06 -7.02
N ARG A 49 4.88 12.67 -8.20
CA ARG A 49 4.03 12.24 -9.32
C ARG A 49 3.90 10.72 -9.43
N GLU A 50 4.87 9.99 -8.86
CA GLU A 50 4.99 8.54 -8.95
C GLU A 50 4.63 7.87 -7.61
N LEU A 51 3.86 6.78 -7.67
CA LEU A 51 3.46 5.99 -6.50
C LEU A 51 4.66 5.45 -5.72
N HIS A 52 5.66 4.89 -6.41
CA HIS A 52 6.84 4.33 -5.76
C HIS A 52 7.62 5.41 -4.96
N ALA A 53 7.73 6.62 -5.52
CA ALA A 53 8.34 7.75 -4.82
C ALA A 53 7.49 8.20 -3.62
N ALA A 54 6.17 8.24 -3.77
CA ALA A 54 5.24 8.56 -2.69
C ALA A 54 5.40 7.58 -1.51
N LEU A 55 5.42 6.28 -1.79
CA LEU A 55 5.58 5.23 -0.77
C LEU A 55 6.95 5.30 -0.09
N ALA A 56 8.03 5.56 -0.82
CA ALA A 56 9.35 5.71 -0.23
C ALA A 56 9.41 6.87 0.78
N ILE A 57 8.78 8.01 0.46
CA ILE A 57 8.68 9.16 1.36
C ILE A 57 7.77 8.83 2.56
N ALA A 58 6.61 8.23 2.32
CA ALA A 58 5.66 7.86 3.37
C ALA A 58 6.26 6.88 4.38
N ARG A 59 6.94 5.83 3.89
CA ARG A 59 7.61 4.80 4.73
C ARG A 59 8.81 5.33 5.49
N ARG A 60 9.53 6.33 4.95
CA ARG A 60 10.59 7.02 5.70
C ARG A 60 10.03 7.84 6.87
N ARG A 61 8.83 8.42 6.71
CA ARG A 61 8.15 9.18 7.77
C ARG A 61 7.45 8.27 8.79
N PHE A 62 6.99 7.10 8.35
CA PHE A 62 6.34 6.08 9.16
C PHE A 62 7.01 4.74 8.88
N PRO A 63 8.15 4.44 9.53
CA PRO A 63 8.75 3.12 9.41
C PRO A 63 7.69 2.08 9.78
N ALA A 64 7.44 1.13 8.88
CA ALA A 64 6.44 0.10 9.08
C ALA A 64 6.69 -0.58 10.43
N PRO A 65 5.65 -0.86 11.25
CA PRO A 65 5.80 -1.86 12.30
C PRO A 65 6.25 -3.14 11.60
N ARG A 66 7.34 -3.75 12.06
CA ARG A 66 7.90 -4.96 11.46
C ARG A 66 6.76 -5.94 11.20
N ALA A 67 6.43 -6.17 9.93
CA ALA A 67 5.49 -7.21 9.53
C ALA A 67 6.22 -8.54 9.70
N ASP A 68 6.33 -9.00 10.94
CA ASP A 68 6.62 -10.39 11.24
C ASP A 68 5.33 -11.19 11.00
N GLY A 69 5.41 -12.24 10.18
CA GLY A 69 4.48 -13.35 10.28
C GLY A 69 3.26 -13.41 9.35
N HIS A 70 3.45 -13.34 8.02
CA HIS A 70 2.69 -14.26 7.15
C HIS A 70 3.49 -14.73 5.93
N ARG A 71 4.58 -15.46 6.20
CA ARG A 71 5.10 -16.45 5.25
C ARG A 71 4.25 -17.70 5.43
N SER A 72 3.24 -17.90 4.59
CA SER A 72 2.71 -19.23 4.33
C SER A 72 3.54 -19.85 3.20
N PRO A 73 4.43 -20.82 3.47
CA PRO A 73 4.96 -21.68 2.42
C PRO A 73 3.91 -22.77 2.13
N ASP A 74 2.88 -22.43 1.35
CA ASP A 74 2.14 -23.47 0.64
C ASP A 74 2.89 -23.78 -0.65
N SER A 75 3.77 -24.76 -0.58
CA SER A 75 4.29 -25.49 -1.73
C SER A 75 4.40 -26.93 -1.26
N GLY A 76 3.47 -27.73 -1.76
CA GLY A 76 3.08 -29.05 -1.26
C GLY A 76 4.16 -30.14 -1.23
N PRO A 77 3.78 -31.36 -0.80
CA PRO A 77 4.71 -32.42 -0.47
C PRO A 77 5.46 -32.95 -1.72
N PRO A 78 6.68 -33.49 -1.57
CA PRO A 78 7.33 -34.18 -2.67
C PRO A 78 6.56 -35.47 -3.00
N LEU A 79 5.95 -35.53 -4.18
CA LEU A 79 5.42 -36.73 -4.80
C LEU A 79 6.26 -37.02 -6.05
N THR A 80 7.34 -37.79 -5.88
CA THR A 80 8.04 -38.63 -6.88
C THR A 80 9.21 -39.29 -6.13
N ALA A 81 9.58 -40.57 -6.21
CA ALA A 81 9.11 -41.79 -6.87
C ALA A 81 9.67 -42.96 -6.03
#